data_AF-A0A2H5XD81-F1
#
_entry.id   AF-A0A2H5XD81-F1
#
_cell.length_a   1.000
_cell.length_b   1.000
_cell.length_c   1.000
_cell.angle_alpha   90.00
_cell.angle_beta   90.00
_cell.angle_gamma   90.00
#
_symmetry.space_group_name_H-M   'P 1'
#
loop_
_entity.id
_entity.type
_entity.pdbx_description
1 polymer ?
#
loop_
_entity_poly.entity_id
_entity_poly.type
_entity_poly.pdbx_seq_one_letter_code
_entity_poly.pdbx_strand_id
1 'polypeptide(L)'
;MAMGKVMVFLTLMAVVTGNPIFAATYIVDIQHPKASDTNPGTPELPFKTISKAAEVVQAGDTVIVKAGVYRETVRMQRGGTPQKPIVFVSEPIGSVIIKGSEIIGGWERTNANIWRKTDWQWAGKLGTQTGRDFVFRREQVFCDGKPLRHVEQKEHRIMREWMQMSDG
;
A
#
# COMPACT_ATOMS: atom_id res chain seq x y z
N MET A 1 -0.51 -63.49 46.95
CA MET A 1 0.16 -62.19 46.77
C MET A 1 -0.29 -61.63 45.44
N ALA A 2 -1.15 -60.60 45.46
CA ALA A 2 -1.73 -59.98 44.29
C ALA A 2 -0.84 -58.80 43.84
N MET A 3 -0.37 -58.83 42.59
CA MET A 3 0.45 -57.77 41.99
C MET A 3 -0.45 -56.91 41.11
N GLY A 4 -0.90 -55.77 41.63
CA GLY A 4 -1.75 -54.81 40.91
C GLY A 4 -0.96 -54.04 39.85
N LYS A 5 -1.42 -54.07 38.59
CA LYS A 5 -0.92 -53.21 37.51
C LYS A 5 -1.49 -51.80 37.69
N VAL A 6 -0.63 -50.83 38.01
CA VAL A 6 -0.99 -49.40 38.01
C VAL A 6 -0.90 -48.91 36.57
N MET A 7 -2.04 -48.48 36.02
CA MET A 7 -2.16 -47.88 34.69
C MET A 7 -2.36 -46.37 34.86
N VAL A 8 -1.36 -45.58 34.45
CA VAL A 8 -1.40 -44.12 34.52
C VAL A 8 -1.99 -43.60 33.21
N PHE A 9 -3.17 -42.96 33.28
CA PHE A 9 -3.74 -42.21 32.15
C PHE A 9 -3.30 -40.75 32.26
N LEU A 10 -2.52 -40.29 31.28
CA LEU A 10 -2.13 -38.90 31.13
C LEU A 10 -3.19 -38.20 30.29
N THR A 11 -4.09 -37.45 30.92
CA THR A 11 -5.11 -36.66 30.24
C THR A 11 -4.49 -35.38 29.68
N LEU A 12 -4.44 -35.30 28.35
CA LEU A 12 -4.09 -34.08 27.60
C LEU A 12 -5.29 -33.13 27.65
N MET A 13 -5.18 -32.04 28.42
CA MET A 13 -6.19 -30.97 28.42
C MET A 13 -5.91 -30.06 27.22
N ALA A 14 -6.66 -30.25 26.13
CA ALA A 14 -6.63 -29.32 25.01
C ALA A 14 -7.27 -27.98 25.45
N VAL A 15 -6.44 -26.96 25.65
CA VAL A 15 -6.92 -25.59 25.85
C VAL A 15 -7.42 -25.10 24.49
N VAL A 16 -8.73 -25.20 24.27
CA VAL A 16 -9.40 -24.57 23.13
C VAL A 16 -9.44 -23.08 23.40
N THR A 17 -8.46 -22.33 22.89
CA THR A 17 -8.55 -20.87 22.85
C THR A 17 -9.61 -20.50 21.81
N GLY A 18 -10.85 -20.34 22.26
CA GLY A 18 -11.90 -19.77 21.44
C GLY A 18 -11.52 -18.32 21.12
N ASN A 19 -11.29 -18.01 19.84
CA ASN A 19 -11.21 -16.62 19.43
C ASN A 19 -12.57 -15.97 19.72
N PRO A 20 -12.62 -14.87 20.48
CA PRO A 20 -13.88 -14.18 20.73
C PRO A 20 -14.56 -13.81 19.41
N ILE A 21 -15.88 -14.02 19.32
CA ILE A 21 -16.74 -13.69 18.16
C ILE A 21 -17.03 -12.17 18.12
N PHE A 22 -16.07 -11.35 18.54
CA PHE A 22 -16.17 -9.89 18.48
C PHE A 22 -15.43 -9.39 17.25
N ALA A 23 -15.97 -8.33 16.63
CA ALA A 23 -15.29 -7.61 15.56
C ALA A 23 -13.90 -7.17 16.03
N ALA A 24 -12.84 -7.60 15.34
CA ALA A 24 -11.49 -7.22 15.68
C ALA A 24 -11.20 -5.80 15.20
N THR A 25 -10.35 -5.08 15.92
CA THR A 25 -9.79 -3.80 15.47
C THR A 25 -8.30 -3.95 15.25
N TYR A 26 -7.84 -3.65 14.04
CA TYR A 26 -6.43 -3.67 13.68
C TYR A 26 -5.90 -2.26 13.47
N ILE A 27 -4.63 -2.06 13.80
CA ILE A 27 -3.89 -0.81 13.57
C ILE A 27 -2.87 -1.02 12.46
N VAL A 28 -2.91 -0.15 11.47
CA VAL A 28 -1.87 0.02 10.45
C VAL A 28 -1.19 1.36 10.71
N ASP A 29 0.12 1.35 10.89
CA ASP A 29 0.89 2.58 11.12
C ASP A 29 2.27 2.50 10.45
N ILE A 30 2.40 3.14 9.29
CA ILE A 30 3.68 3.17 8.56
C ILE A 30 4.77 3.97 9.30
N GLN A 31 4.40 4.86 10.22
CA GLN A 31 5.35 5.73 10.94
C GLN A 31 5.76 5.13 12.29
N HIS A 32 5.00 4.18 12.84
CA HIS A 32 5.33 3.55 14.11
C HIS A 32 6.67 2.78 14.03
N PRO A 33 7.59 2.98 15.00
CA PRO A 33 8.95 2.43 14.94
C PRO A 33 8.97 0.90 15.01
N LYS A 34 7.95 0.29 15.62
CA LYS A 34 7.82 -1.18 15.73
C LYS A 34 6.89 -1.79 14.68
N ALA A 35 6.39 -1.02 13.73
CA ALA A 35 5.46 -1.54 12.74
C ALA A 35 6.12 -2.61 11.86
N SER A 36 5.42 -3.73 11.68
CA SER A 36 5.85 -4.86 10.85
C SER A 36 4.63 -5.63 10.37
N ASP A 37 4.68 -6.21 9.18
CA ASP A 37 3.60 -7.04 8.64
C ASP A 37 3.56 -8.46 9.26
N THR A 38 4.53 -8.77 10.12
CA THR A 38 4.52 -9.97 10.98
C THR A 38 3.86 -9.73 12.33
N ASN A 39 3.50 -8.48 12.66
CA ASN A 39 2.87 -8.13 13.93
C ASN A 39 1.41 -8.59 14.00
N PRO A 40 0.77 -8.60 15.19
CA PRO A 40 -0.65 -8.90 15.32
C PRO A 40 -1.60 -7.76 14.90
N GLY A 41 -1.09 -6.57 14.57
CA GLY A 41 -1.91 -5.41 14.21
C GLY A 41 -2.54 -4.70 15.40
N THR A 42 -1.91 -4.74 16.57
CA THR A 42 -2.32 -4.01 17.79
C THR A 42 -1.75 -2.59 17.82
N PRO A 43 -2.23 -1.67 18.68
CA PRO A 43 -1.62 -0.34 18.83
C PRO A 43 -0.12 -0.36 19.15
N GLU A 44 0.34 -1.30 19.98
CA GLU A 44 1.74 -1.39 20.41
C GLU A 44 2.64 -2.08 19.36
N LEU A 45 2.03 -2.99 18.59
CA LEU A 45 2.64 -3.76 17.50
C LEU A 45 1.73 -3.69 16.27
N PRO A 46 1.71 -2.56 15.54
CA PRO A 46 0.82 -2.37 14.40
C PRO A 46 1.38 -3.04 13.15
N PHE A 47 0.50 -3.26 12.17
CA PHE A 47 0.93 -3.62 10.81
C PHE A 47 1.67 -2.45 10.15
N LYS A 48 2.56 -2.75 9.20
CA LYS A 48 3.28 -1.73 8.44
C LYS A 48 2.50 -1.29 7.20
N THR A 49 1.78 -2.23 6.57
CA THR A 49 1.06 -2.01 5.32
C THR A 49 -0.45 -2.20 5.45
N ILE A 50 -1.20 -1.53 4.58
CA ILE A 50 -2.66 -1.70 4.47
C ILE A 50 -2.97 -3.07 3.85
N SER A 51 -2.13 -3.53 2.91
CA SER A 51 -2.24 -4.84 2.27
C SER A 51 -2.20 -5.96 3.30
N LYS A 52 -1.33 -5.88 4.31
CA LYS A 52 -1.31 -6.89 5.36
C LYS A 52 -2.61 -6.97 6.14
N ALA A 53 -3.19 -5.83 6.49
CA ALA A 53 -4.50 -5.79 7.12
C ALA A 53 -5.58 -6.40 6.21
N ALA A 54 -5.56 -6.07 4.91
CA ALA A 54 -6.50 -6.61 3.91
C ALA A 54 -6.43 -8.15 3.72
N GLU A 55 -5.30 -8.78 4.06
CA GLU A 55 -5.16 -10.25 4.07
C GLU A 55 -5.84 -10.91 5.27
N VAL A 56 -5.80 -10.27 6.44
CA VAL A 56 -6.17 -10.89 7.72
C VAL A 56 -7.62 -10.64 8.12
N VAL A 57 -8.17 -9.47 7.78
CA VAL A 57 -9.52 -9.05 8.18
C VAL A 57 -10.61 -10.05 7.81
N GLN A 58 -11.58 -10.20 8.70
CA GLN A 58 -12.80 -10.99 8.55
C GLN A 58 -14.02 -10.06 8.56
N ALA A 59 -15.18 -10.59 8.15
CA ALA A 59 -16.44 -9.84 8.15
C ALA A 59 -16.77 -9.29 9.55
N GLY A 60 -16.91 -7.97 9.64
CA GLY A 60 -17.16 -7.24 10.89
C GLY A 60 -15.95 -6.47 11.41
N ASP A 61 -14.74 -6.79 10.94
CA ASP A 61 -13.51 -6.17 11.43
C ASP A 61 -13.36 -4.71 11.00
N THR A 62 -12.67 -3.95 11.83
CA THR A 62 -12.27 -2.58 11.56
C THR A 62 -10.75 -2.45 11.50
N VAL A 63 -10.25 -1.68 10.55
CA VAL A 63 -8.84 -1.33 10.42
C VAL A 63 -8.70 0.18 10.56
N ILE A 64 -8.00 0.61 11.60
CA ILE A 64 -7.62 2.00 11.79
C ILE A 64 -6.26 2.20 11.13
N VAL A 65 -6.24 3.04 10.11
CA VAL A 65 -5.02 3.38 9.37
C VAL A 65 -4.54 4.75 9.86
N LYS A 66 -3.35 4.78 10.45
CA LYS A 66 -2.73 6.01 10.93
C LYS A 66 -2.20 6.84 9.78
N ALA A 67 -2.16 8.15 10.00
CA ALA A 67 -1.70 9.15 9.03
C ALA A 67 -0.40 8.74 8.32
N GLY A 68 -0.35 8.93 7.00
CA GLY A 68 0.82 8.54 6.23
C GLY A 68 0.58 8.41 4.73
N VAL A 69 1.68 8.23 3.99
CA VAL A 69 1.66 7.95 2.56
C VAL A 69 2.02 6.47 2.35
N TYR A 70 1.03 5.69 1.94
CA TYR A 70 1.15 4.27 1.69
C TYR A 70 1.31 4.03 0.19
N ARG A 71 2.49 3.56 -0.24
CA ARG A 71 2.81 3.29 -1.66
C ARG A 71 2.67 1.81 -1.93
N GLU A 72 1.45 1.36 -2.20
CA GLU A 72 1.13 -0.06 -2.31
C GLU A 72 -0.09 -0.31 -3.21
N THR A 73 -0.27 -1.56 -3.65
CA THR A 73 -1.49 -2.02 -4.31
C THR A 73 -2.30 -2.87 -3.34
N VAL A 74 -3.32 -2.28 -2.72
CA VAL A 74 -4.19 -3.00 -1.78
C VAL A 74 -5.16 -3.89 -2.55
N ARG A 75 -5.18 -5.19 -2.22
CA ARG A 75 -6.14 -6.16 -2.73
C ARG A 75 -6.86 -6.82 -1.56
N MET A 76 -8.18 -6.67 -1.52
CA MET A 76 -9.02 -7.37 -0.56
C MET A 76 -9.05 -8.86 -0.89
N GLN A 77 -8.72 -9.71 0.10
CA GLN A 77 -8.82 -11.17 -0.05
C GLN A 77 -10.25 -11.68 0.17
N ARG A 78 -11.08 -10.89 0.87
CA ARG A 78 -12.47 -11.21 1.18
C ARG A 78 -13.30 -9.95 1.40
N GLY A 79 -14.61 -10.10 1.31
CA GLY A 79 -15.58 -9.06 1.61
C GLY A 79 -16.28 -9.28 2.96
N GLY A 80 -16.92 -8.23 3.46
CA GLY A 80 -17.87 -8.32 4.57
C GLY A 80 -19.29 -8.69 4.10
N THR A 81 -20.23 -8.73 5.03
CA THR A 81 -21.68 -8.81 4.74
C THR A 81 -22.35 -7.48 5.08
N PRO A 82 -23.60 -7.21 4.63
CA PRO A 82 -24.31 -5.99 5.01
C PRO A 82 -24.44 -5.80 6.53
N GLN A 83 -24.57 -6.90 7.30
CA GLN A 83 -24.65 -6.86 8.76
C GLN A 83 -23.28 -6.83 9.44
N LYS A 84 -22.21 -7.22 8.73
CA LYS A 84 -20.83 -7.31 9.23
C LYS A 84 -19.86 -6.80 8.16
N PRO A 85 -19.85 -5.48 7.88
CA PRO A 85 -18.95 -4.91 6.90
C PRO A 85 -17.50 -5.01 7.38
N ILE A 86 -16.56 -5.01 6.45
CA ILE A 86 -15.14 -4.78 6.76
C ILE A 86 -14.89 -3.29 6.55
N VAL A 87 -14.38 -2.61 7.57
CA VAL A 87 -14.22 -1.15 7.56
C VAL A 87 -12.74 -0.80 7.60
N PHE A 88 -12.27 0.00 6.65
CA PHE A 88 -10.97 0.66 6.71
C PHE A 88 -11.22 2.15 6.90
N VAL A 89 -10.65 2.73 7.95
CA VAL A 89 -10.85 4.14 8.29
C VAL A 89 -9.52 4.78 8.65
N SER A 90 -9.28 5.98 8.17
CA SER A 90 -8.11 6.77 8.55
C SER A 90 -8.32 7.46 9.89
N GLU A 91 -7.30 7.50 10.73
CA GLU A 91 -7.30 8.29 11.95
C GLU A 91 -6.09 9.25 11.99
N PRO A 92 -6.33 10.59 11.98
CA PRO A 92 -7.62 11.27 11.77
C PRO A 92 -8.23 11.03 10.38
N ILE A 93 -9.53 11.32 10.22
CA ILE A 93 -10.21 11.22 8.92
C ILE A 93 -9.51 12.11 7.88
N GLY A 94 -9.17 11.55 6.72
CA GLY A 94 -8.51 12.25 5.61
C GLY A 94 -6.98 12.35 5.72
N SER A 95 -6.36 11.75 6.74
CA SER A 95 -4.90 11.81 6.96
C SER A 95 -4.08 10.76 6.21
N VAL A 96 -4.74 9.83 5.52
CA VAL A 96 -4.12 8.69 4.84
C VAL A 96 -4.18 8.89 3.33
N ILE A 97 -3.02 8.77 2.68
CA ILE A 97 -2.88 8.86 1.22
C ILE A 97 -2.34 7.53 0.71
N ILE A 98 -3.11 6.85 -0.15
CA ILE A 98 -2.64 5.68 -0.88
C ILE A 98 -2.15 6.13 -2.26
N LYS A 99 -0.90 5.83 -2.61
CA LYS A 99 -0.29 6.22 -3.89
C LYS A 99 0.09 5.00 -4.71
N GLY A 100 -0.39 4.95 -5.96
CA GLY A 100 0.11 4.05 -7.00
C GLY A 100 1.34 4.59 -7.75
N SER A 101 2.02 5.60 -7.19
CA SER A 101 3.20 6.22 -7.78
C SER A 101 4.44 5.97 -6.95
N GLU A 102 5.59 5.88 -7.64
CA GLU A 102 6.90 5.66 -7.02
C GLU A 102 7.67 6.98 -6.87
N ILE A 103 8.60 7.01 -5.90
CA ILE A 103 9.58 8.10 -5.81
C ILE A 103 10.77 7.71 -6.67
N ILE A 104 11.04 8.51 -7.71
CA ILE A 104 12.18 8.29 -8.59
C ILE A 104 13.30 9.24 -8.19
N GLY A 105 14.42 8.67 -7.75
CA GLY A 105 15.67 9.39 -7.44
C GLY A 105 16.77 9.12 -8.47
N GLY A 106 17.92 9.77 -8.27
CA GLY A 106 19.10 9.61 -9.13
C GLY A 106 18.83 10.08 -10.56
N TRP A 107 18.27 11.28 -10.69
CA TRP A 107 18.11 11.96 -11.97
C TRP A 107 19.45 12.53 -12.44
N GLU A 108 19.77 12.36 -13.71
CA GLU A 108 20.95 12.97 -14.33
C GLU A 108 20.58 14.32 -14.93
N ARG A 109 21.33 15.36 -14.59
CA ARG A 109 21.18 16.66 -15.24
C ARG A 109 21.85 16.61 -16.62
N THR A 110 21.08 16.87 -17.67
CA THR A 110 21.59 16.89 -19.04
C THR A 110 22.04 18.29 -19.48
N ASN A 111 21.31 19.34 -19.11
CA ASN A 111 21.66 20.75 -19.26
C ASN A 111 20.83 21.59 -18.27
N ALA A 112 20.91 22.94 -18.33
CA ALA A 112 20.39 23.87 -17.31
C ALA A 112 19.11 23.40 -16.61
N ASN A 113 18.01 23.17 -17.34
CA ASN A 113 16.70 22.84 -16.78
C ASN A 113 16.16 21.46 -17.21
N ILE A 114 17.00 20.59 -17.77
CA ILE A 114 16.57 19.27 -18.27
C ILE A 114 17.26 18.15 -17.50
N TRP A 115 16.43 17.30 -16.89
CA TRP A 115 16.83 16.11 -16.15
C TRP A 115 16.35 14.86 -16.86
N ARG A 116 17.12 13.77 -16.75
CA ARG A 116 16.86 12.49 -17.42
C ARG A 116 17.00 11.34 -16.43
N LYS A 117 16.13 10.34 -16.59
CA LYS A 117 16.23 9.02 -15.95
C LYS A 117 15.97 7.96 -17.01
N THR A 118 16.91 7.03 -17.18
CA THR A 118 16.81 5.93 -18.16
C THR A 118 16.64 4.57 -17.50
N ASP A 119 17.19 4.39 -16.29
CA ASP A 119 17.32 3.07 -15.67
C ASP A 119 16.23 2.82 -14.61
N TRP A 120 15.01 3.27 -14.88
CA TRP A 120 13.89 3.00 -14.00
C TRP A 120 13.08 1.80 -14.51
N GLN A 121 13.10 0.74 -13.71
CA GLN A 121 12.29 -0.46 -13.92
C GLN A 121 10.90 -0.25 -13.28
N TRP A 122 9.85 -0.56 -14.03
CA TRP A 122 8.47 -0.50 -13.53
C TRP A 122 8.28 -1.44 -12.33
N ALA A 123 7.72 -0.93 -11.24
CA ALA A 123 7.46 -1.69 -10.01
C ALA A 123 6.20 -2.59 -10.06
N GLY A 124 5.45 -2.61 -11.17
CA GLY A 124 4.22 -3.40 -11.25
C GLY A 124 3.92 -3.90 -12.66
N LYS A 125 3.80 -5.22 -12.84
CA LYS A 125 3.18 -5.79 -14.03
C LYS A 125 1.69 -5.42 -14.04
N LEU A 126 1.31 -4.25 -14.56
CA LEU A 126 -0.02 -4.10 -15.15
C LEU A 126 -0.05 -5.08 -16.33
N GLY A 127 -0.97 -6.05 -16.28
CA GLY A 127 -0.94 -7.24 -17.12
C GLY A 127 -0.59 -6.95 -18.57
N THR A 128 0.39 -7.69 -19.10
CA THR A 128 0.81 -7.66 -20.51
C THR A 128 -0.23 -8.27 -21.46
N GLN A 129 -1.51 -8.25 -21.10
CA GLN A 129 -2.57 -8.92 -21.86
C GLN A 129 -3.86 -8.11 -21.86
N THR A 130 -3.87 -7.02 -22.60
CA THR A 130 -5.04 -6.74 -23.43
C THR A 130 -4.49 -6.74 -24.84
N GLY A 131 -4.91 -7.67 -25.69
CA GLY A 131 -4.47 -7.83 -27.08
C GLY A 131 -4.86 -6.65 -27.99
N ARG A 132 -4.56 -5.44 -27.55
CA ARG A 132 -4.65 -4.18 -28.27
C ARG A 132 -3.26 -3.60 -28.23
N ASP A 133 -2.55 -3.80 -29.34
CA ASP A 133 -1.43 -2.95 -29.72
C ASP A 133 -1.89 -1.49 -29.55
N PHE A 134 -1.05 -0.64 -28.98
CA PHE A 134 -1.33 0.74 -28.51
C PHE A 134 -1.84 0.88 -27.06
N VAL A 135 -0.95 0.62 -26.10
CA VAL A 135 -0.99 1.33 -24.81
C VAL A 135 -0.18 2.61 -24.98
N PHE A 136 -0.85 3.76 -25.15
CA PHE A 136 -0.18 5.04 -24.92
C PHE A 136 0.43 5.01 -23.52
N ARG A 137 1.71 5.37 -23.42
CA ARG A 137 2.37 5.67 -22.16
C ARG A 137 1.51 6.69 -21.39
N ARG A 138 0.82 6.23 -20.33
CA ARG A 138 -0.03 7.06 -19.45
C ARG A 138 0.74 7.59 -18.23
N GLU A 139 2.06 7.49 -18.25
CA GLU A 139 2.93 7.92 -17.18
C GLU A 139 2.80 9.43 -16.98
N GLN A 140 2.39 9.82 -15.77
CA GLN A 140 2.44 11.19 -15.31
C GLN A 140 3.65 11.34 -14.40
N VAL A 141 4.45 12.37 -14.64
CA VAL A 141 5.56 12.73 -13.76
C VAL A 141 5.08 13.86 -12.86
N PHE A 142 5.34 13.75 -11.56
CA PHE A 142 5.03 14.78 -10.58
C PHE A 142 6.33 15.32 -9.98
N CYS A 143 6.43 16.63 -9.83
CA CYS A 143 7.49 17.30 -9.07
C CYS A 143 6.81 18.08 -7.94
N ASP A 144 7.20 17.83 -6.69
CA ASP A 144 6.62 18.46 -5.49
C ASP A 144 5.08 18.41 -5.46
N GLY A 145 4.52 17.27 -5.88
CA GLY A 145 3.07 17.04 -5.94
C GLY A 145 2.37 17.67 -7.15
N LYS A 146 3.06 18.44 -8.00
CA LYS A 146 2.49 19.06 -9.20
C LYS A 146 2.75 18.20 -10.43
N PRO A 147 1.73 17.89 -11.25
CA PRO A 147 1.93 17.13 -12.48
C PRO A 147 2.73 17.97 -13.50
N LEU A 148 3.72 17.36 -14.12
CA LEU A 148 4.43 17.94 -15.25
C LEU A 148 3.61 17.76 -16.53
N ARG A 149 3.71 18.74 -17.43
CA ARG A 149 3.03 18.68 -18.72
C ARG A 149 3.73 17.69 -19.65
N HIS A 150 2.97 16.74 -20.17
CA HIS A 150 3.43 15.86 -21.24
C HIS A 150 3.68 16.68 -22.53
N VAL A 151 4.76 16.37 -23.23
CA VAL A 151 5.11 16.98 -24.51
C VAL A 151 5.53 15.88 -25.49
N GLU A 152 5.10 16.00 -26.73
CA GLU A 152 5.35 14.99 -27.77
C GLU A 152 6.79 15.02 -28.29
N GLN A 153 7.45 16.18 -28.21
CA GLN A 153 8.82 16.40 -28.67
C GLN A 153 9.60 17.19 -27.62
N LYS A 154 10.92 16.95 -27.52
CA LYS A 154 11.79 17.64 -26.55
C LYS A 154 11.81 19.15 -26.85
N GLU A 155 11.73 19.49 -28.12
CA GLU A 155 11.77 20.84 -28.69
C GLU A 155 10.51 21.64 -28.34
N HIS A 156 9.35 20.98 -28.18
CA HIS A 156 8.09 21.60 -27.75
C HIS A 156 8.08 22.03 -26.26
N ARG A 157 9.08 21.66 -25.45
CA ARG A 157 9.21 22.20 -24.06
C ARG A 157 9.72 23.63 -24.04
N ILE A 158 10.43 24.07 -25.09
CA ILE A 158 11.21 25.31 -25.11
C ILE A 158 10.43 26.46 -25.78
N MET A 159 9.33 26.17 -26.48
CA MET A 159 8.64 27.14 -27.33
C MET A 159 7.74 28.17 -26.62
N ARG A 160 7.48 28.05 -25.31
CA ARG A 160 6.61 29.04 -24.61
C ARG A 160 7.33 30.26 -24.05
N GLU A 161 8.67 30.30 -24.05
CA GLU A 161 9.44 31.48 -23.66
C GLU A 161 9.75 32.42 -24.84
N TRP A 162 9.56 31.97 -26.09
CA TRP A 162 9.93 32.74 -27.30
C TRP A 162 8.79 33.54 -27.95
N MET A 163 7.60 33.63 -27.33
CA MET A 163 6.45 34.38 -27.86
C MET A 163 6.12 35.65 -27.08
N GLN A 164 7.11 36.24 -26.39
CA GLN A 164 7.00 37.56 -25.74
C GLN A 164 8.20 38.50 -26.00
N MET A 165 9.07 38.19 -26.96
CA MET A 165 10.16 39.09 -27.35
C MET A 165 10.27 39.18 -28.87
N SER A 166 9.27 39.77 -29.52
CA SER A 166 9.43 40.39 -30.83
C SER A 166 8.24 41.29 -31.13
N ASP A 167 8.11 42.40 -30.40
CA ASP A 167 7.40 43.60 -30.84
C ASP A 167 8.17 44.81 -30.30
N GLY A 168 9.23 45.15 -31.04
CA GLY A 168 9.92 46.44 -31.00
C GLY A 168 10.00 46.94 -32.43
#